data_AF-A0A9X5H3J3-F1
#
_entry.id   AF-A0A9X5H3J3-F1
#
_cell.length_a   1.000
_cell.length_b   1.000
_cell.length_c   1.000
_cell.angle_alpha   90.00
_cell.angle_beta   90.00
_cell.angle_gamma   90.00
#
_symmetry.space_group_name_H-M   'P 1'
#
loop_
_entity.id
_entity.type
_entity.pdbx_description
1 polymer ?
#
loop_
_entity_poly.entity_id
_entity_poly.type
_entity_poly.pdbx_seq_one_letter_code
_entity_poly.pdbx_strand_id
1 'polypeptide(L)'
;MNISEQVKELRYKADIFEKSGCAVDGIVKAFREAADTIETLSAKLQAANMEGIESSYGTGWISANRPPKSNKDVLVRYNSVKMGIGWYCERSKRWWTCDGCVPVEWRPLPED
;
A
#
# COMPACT_ATOMS: atom_id res chain seq x y z
N MET A 1 -3.03 13.53 17.31
CA MET A 1 -4.29 13.68 16.56
C MET A 1 -4.20 12.84 15.30
N ASN A 2 -4.99 11.77 15.20
CA ASN A 2 -5.03 10.87 14.05
C ASN A 2 -6.09 11.32 13.02
N ILE A 3 -6.09 10.73 11.82
CA ILE A 3 -7.02 11.10 10.74
C ILE A 3 -8.49 10.91 11.16
N SER A 4 -8.81 9.87 11.92
CA SER A 4 -10.17 9.63 12.41
C SER A 4 -10.63 10.73 13.36
N GLU A 5 -9.74 11.22 14.23
CA GLU A 5 -10.01 12.35 15.11
C GLU A 5 -10.24 13.65 14.32
N GLN A 6 -9.42 13.92 13.28
CA GLN A 6 -9.60 15.10 12.41
C GLN A 6 -10.93 15.07 11.65
N VAL A 7 -11.32 13.90 11.12
CA VAL A 7 -12.62 13.70 10.45
C VAL A 7 -13.77 13.92 11.43
N LYS A 8 -13.67 13.40 12.66
CA LYS A 8 -14.67 13.63 13.71
C LYS A 8 -14.81 15.10 14.06
N GLU A 9 -13.69 15.83 14.16
CA GLU A 9 -13.73 17.28 14.39
C GLU A 9 -14.39 18.06 13.25
N LEU A 10 -14.15 17.67 11.99
CA LEU A 10 -14.80 18.30 10.83
C LEU A 10 -16.32 18.08 10.84
N ARG A 11 -16.77 16.85 11.11
CA ARG A 11 -18.20 16.52 11.25
C ARG A 11 -18.83 17.29 12.41
N TYR A 12 -18.16 17.34 13.56
CA TYR A 12 -18.61 18.10 14.73
C TYR A 12 -18.77 19.59 14.44
N LYS A 13 -17.82 20.21 13.73
CA LYS A 13 -17.91 21.62 13.31
C LYS A 13 -19.10 21.84 12.39
N ALA A 14 -19.32 20.96 11.41
CA ALA A 14 -20.49 21.04 10.53
C ALA A 14 -21.80 21.01 11.32
N ASP A 15 -21.91 20.12 12.30
CA ASP A 15 -23.12 19.98 13.13
C ASP A 15 -23.36 21.20 14.03
N ILE A 16 -22.30 21.85 14.54
CA ILE A 16 -22.42 23.12 15.28
C ILE A 16 -23.00 24.19 14.36
N PHE A 17 -22.44 24.34 13.15
CA PHE A 17 -22.90 25.35 12.20
C PHE A 17 -24.38 25.13 11.82
N GLU A 18 -24.76 23.88 11.51
CA GLU A 18 -26.14 23.50 11.19
C GLU A 18 -27.12 23.83 12.32
N LYS A 19 -26.78 23.48 13.57
CA LYS A 19 -27.64 23.72 14.74
C LYS A 19 -27.72 25.18 15.15
N SER A 20 -26.70 25.98 14.82
CA SER A 20 -26.66 27.41 15.19
C SER A 20 -27.62 28.28 14.38
N GLY A 21 -28.23 27.77 13.29
CA GLY A 21 -29.07 28.56 12.40
C GLY A 21 -28.31 29.61 11.58
N CYS A 22 -27.01 29.79 11.83
CA CYS A 22 -26.07 30.59 11.06
C CYS A 22 -25.42 29.80 9.91
N ALA A 23 -25.92 28.59 9.62
CA ALA A 23 -25.41 27.75 8.57
C ALA A 23 -25.56 28.45 7.22
N VAL A 24 -24.44 28.96 6.71
CA VAL A 24 -24.29 29.08 5.26
C VAL A 24 -24.23 27.64 4.77
N ASP A 25 -25.30 27.13 4.17
CA ASP A 25 -25.43 25.74 3.69
C ASP A 25 -24.17 25.23 2.98
N GLY A 26 -23.51 26.12 2.24
CA GLY A 26 -22.23 25.85 1.58
C GLY A 26 -21.08 25.45 2.53
N ILE A 27 -21.00 26.02 3.73
CA ILE A 27 -19.96 25.72 4.72
C ILE A 27 -20.20 24.35 5.37
N VAL A 28 -21.44 24.04 5.76
CA VAL A 28 -21.81 22.74 6.33
C VAL A 28 -21.53 21.64 5.31
N LYS A 29 -21.94 21.86 4.06
CA LYS A 29 -21.67 20.95 2.94
C LYS A 29 -20.18 20.77 2.70
N ALA A 30 -19.41 21.85 2.65
CA ALA A 30 -17.95 21.78 2.44
C ALA A 30 -17.23 20.97 3.54
N PHE A 31 -17.62 21.12 4.81
CA PHE A 31 -17.02 20.34 5.89
C PHE A 31 -17.37 18.85 5.81
N ARG A 32 -18.63 18.51 5.46
CA ARG A 32 -19.06 17.12 5.26
C ARG A 32 -18.33 16.48 4.07
N GLU A 33 -18.27 17.17 2.94
CA GLU A 33 -17.56 16.70 1.74
C GLU A 33 -16.06 16.53 1.98
N ALA A 34 -15.43 17.45 2.73
CA ALA A 34 -14.03 17.32 3.11
C ALA A 34 -13.79 16.08 3.98
N ALA A 35 -14.65 15.84 4.97
CA ALA A 35 -14.60 14.65 5.83
C ALA A 35 -14.72 13.36 5.01
N ASP A 36 -15.73 13.26 4.13
CA ASP A 36 -15.97 12.08 3.28
C ASP A 36 -14.81 11.85 2.28
N THR A 37 -14.26 12.93 1.73
CA THR A 37 -13.10 12.87 0.82
C THR A 37 -11.88 12.34 1.55
N ILE A 38 -11.61 12.82 2.77
CA ILE A 38 -10.49 12.34 3.59
C ILE A 38 -10.64 10.87 3.93
N GLU A 39 -11.83 10.42 4.35
CA GLU A 39 -12.09 8.99 4.62
C GLU A 39 -11.89 8.13 3.37
N THR A 40 -12.41 8.58 2.23
CA THR A 40 -12.25 7.88 0.94
C THR A 40 -10.79 7.79 0.53
N LEU A 41 -10.04 8.89 0.62
CA LEU A 41 -8.61 8.90 0.30
C LEU A 41 -7.80 8.09 1.29
N SER A 42 -8.15 8.10 2.58
CA SER A 42 -7.49 7.28 3.60
C SER A 42 -7.71 5.79 3.34
N ALA A 43 -8.93 5.39 2.99
CA ALA A 43 -9.24 4.02 2.59
C ALA A 43 -8.49 3.61 1.31
N LYS A 44 -8.47 4.48 0.29
CA LYS A 44 -7.70 4.24 -0.95
C LYS A 44 -6.20 4.13 -0.67
N LEU A 45 -5.65 4.97 0.22
CA LEU A 45 -4.25 4.92 0.59
C LEU A 45 -3.93 3.65 1.40
N GLN A 46 -4.82 3.21 2.29
CA GLN A 46 -4.66 1.94 3.00
C GLN A 46 -4.72 0.75 2.04
N ALA A 47 -5.66 0.76 1.09
CA ALA A 47 -5.74 -0.25 0.03
C ALA A 47 -4.48 -0.23 -0.85
N ALA A 48 -4.06 0.94 -1.33
CA ALA A 48 -2.85 1.12 -2.11
C ALA A 48 -1.57 0.82 -1.32
N ASN A 49 -1.57 0.95 0.01
CA ASN A 49 -0.46 0.53 0.85
C ASN A 49 -0.48 -0.99 1.08
N MET A 50 -1.64 -1.63 1.18
CA MET A 50 -1.73 -3.10 1.17
C MET A 50 -1.27 -3.67 -0.17
N GLU A 51 -1.63 -3.03 -1.27
CA GLU A 51 -1.14 -3.33 -2.63
C GLU A 51 0.34 -2.91 -2.81
N GLY A 52 0.78 -1.83 -2.16
CA GLY A 52 2.12 -1.24 -2.27
C GLY A 52 3.17 -1.82 -1.32
N ILE A 53 2.79 -2.63 -0.33
CA ILE A 53 3.73 -3.54 0.35
C ILE A 53 3.94 -4.82 -0.51
N GLU A 54 3.23 -5.00 -1.64
CA GLU A 54 3.75 -5.79 -2.77
C GLU A 54 4.75 -4.98 -3.63
N SER A 55 5.10 -3.72 -3.28
CA SER A 55 6.08 -2.89 -3.99
C SER A 55 6.97 -2.04 -3.07
N SER A 56 7.27 -2.52 -1.86
CA SER A 56 8.02 -1.73 -0.88
C SER A 56 9.34 -1.26 -1.49
N TYR A 57 9.52 0.07 -1.54
CA TYR A 57 10.70 0.82 -2.00
C TYR A 57 10.80 1.12 -3.51
N GLY A 58 9.78 1.73 -4.14
CA GLY A 58 9.95 2.64 -5.29
C GLY A 58 10.75 2.16 -6.53
N THR A 59 11.05 0.87 -6.59
CA THR A 59 12.00 0.24 -7.53
C THR A 59 11.40 -1.03 -8.14
N GLY A 60 10.16 -1.37 -7.76
CA GLY A 60 9.44 -2.57 -8.20
C GLY A 60 9.94 -3.87 -7.56
N TRP A 61 10.64 -3.80 -6.43
CA TRP A 61 11.16 -4.96 -5.71
C TRP A 61 10.27 -5.33 -4.51
N ILE A 62 10.11 -6.63 -4.28
CA ILE A 62 9.22 -7.26 -3.31
C ILE A 62 10.08 -8.06 -2.34
N SER A 63 9.86 -7.97 -1.02
CA SER A 63 10.63 -8.77 -0.06
C SER A 63 10.52 -10.27 -0.36
N ALA A 64 11.64 -10.99 -0.28
CA ALA A 64 11.69 -12.45 -0.45
C ALA A 64 10.95 -13.23 0.65
N ASN A 65 10.58 -12.58 1.75
CA ASN A 65 9.66 -13.12 2.76
C ASN A 65 8.20 -13.19 2.27
N ARG A 66 7.90 -12.55 1.13
CA ARG A 66 6.62 -12.58 0.43
C ARG A 66 6.84 -13.21 -0.94
N PRO A 67 6.98 -14.54 -1.03
CA PRO A 67 7.30 -15.19 -2.28
C PRO A 67 6.21 -15.01 -3.35
N PRO A 68 6.55 -15.12 -4.64
CA PRO A 68 5.56 -15.12 -5.72
C PRO A 68 4.57 -16.27 -5.54
N LYS A 69 3.29 -16.02 -5.82
CA LYS A 69 2.19 -17.02 -5.78
C LYS A 69 2.22 -18.00 -6.96
N SER A 70 3.20 -17.87 -7.85
CA SER A 70 3.36 -18.72 -9.02
C SER A 70 4.79 -19.24 -9.07
N ASN A 71 4.97 -20.52 -9.39
CA ASN A 71 6.28 -21.14 -9.65
C ASN A 71 6.87 -20.65 -11.00
N LYS A 72 6.97 -19.34 -11.19
CA LYS A 72 7.57 -18.69 -12.35
C LYS A 72 8.93 -18.14 -11.96
N ASP A 73 9.81 -18.03 -12.95
CA ASP A 73 11.09 -17.36 -12.78
C ASP A 73 10.89 -15.87 -12.53
N VAL A 74 11.63 -15.35 -11.57
CA VAL A 74 11.63 -13.95 -11.16
C VAL A 74 13.07 -13.46 -11.07
N LEU A 75 13.23 -12.16 -11.24
CA LEU A 75 14.50 -11.50 -10.95
C LEU A 75 14.64 -11.41 -9.43
N VAL A 76 15.74 -11.90 -8.88
CA VAL A 76 16.03 -11.86 -7.45
C VAL A 76 17.23 -10.99 -7.16
N ARG A 77 17.23 -10.35 -5.99
CA ARG A 77 18.33 -9.58 -5.45
C ARG A 77 18.80 -10.25 -4.17
N TYR A 78 20.10 -10.46 -4.05
CA TYR A 78 20.72 -11.05 -2.85
C TYR A 78 21.27 -9.99 -1.91
N ASN A 79 21.72 -8.86 -2.46
CA ASN A 79 22.20 -7.67 -1.75
C ASN A 79 22.13 -6.45 -2.70
N SER A 80 22.65 -5.29 -2.28
CA SER A 80 22.61 -4.06 -3.09
C SER A 80 23.34 -4.13 -4.44
N VAL A 81 24.18 -5.14 -4.68
CA VAL A 81 25.06 -5.24 -5.86
C VAL A 81 24.77 -6.49 -6.70
N LYS A 82 24.32 -7.59 -6.08
CA LYS A 82 24.18 -8.89 -6.72
C LYS A 82 22.73 -9.24 -6.99
N MET A 83 22.44 -9.54 -8.25
CA MET A 83 21.14 -9.98 -8.74
C MET A 83 21.29 -11.26 -9.55
N GLY A 84 20.21 -12.02 -9.68
CA GLY A 84 20.15 -13.25 -10.45
C GLY A 84 18.72 -13.65 -10.78
N ILE A 85 18.54 -14.87 -11.29
CA ILE A 85 17.23 -15.46 -11.52
C ILE A 85 16.97 -16.51 -10.45
N GLY A 86 15.73 -16.53 -9.96
CA GLY A 86 15.27 -17.56 -9.04
C GLY A 86 13.78 -17.77 -9.14
N TRP A 87 13.30 -18.82 -8.50
CA TRP A 87 11.89 -19.12 -8.34
C TRP A 87 11.64 -19.66 -6.94
N TYR A 88 10.41 -19.49 -6.45
CA TYR A 88 10.02 -20.01 -5.15
C TYR A 88 9.22 -21.29 -5.32
N CYS A 89 9.61 -22.35 -4.60
CA CYS A 89 8.86 -23.59 -4.57
C CYS A 89 7.92 -23.60 -3.36
N GLU A 90 6.61 -23.46 -3.60
CA GLU A 90 5.59 -23.49 -2.56
C GLU A 90 5.57 -24.82 -1.79
N ARG A 91 5.72 -25.95 -2.49
CA ARG A 91 5.69 -27.29 -1.88
C ARG A 91 6.82 -27.49 -0.85
N SER A 92 8.02 -27.01 -1.16
CA SER A 92 9.17 -27.13 -0.26
C SER A 92 9.41 -25.89 0.60
N LYS A 93 8.58 -24.85 0.45
CA LYS A 93 8.71 -23.53 1.09
C LYS A 93 10.13 -22.95 0.99
N ARG A 94 10.77 -23.09 -0.17
CA ARG A 94 12.18 -22.72 -0.38
C ARG A 94 12.39 -21.99 -1.70
N TRP A 95 13.32 -21.04 -1.67
CA TRP A 95 13.85 -20.36 -2.85
C TRP A 95 14.86 -21.26 -3.56
N TRP A 96 14.72 -21.33 -4.88
CA TRP A 96 15.70 -21.93 -5.79
C TRP A 96 16.30 -20.81 -6.62
N THR A 97 17.60 -20.65 -6.53
CA THR A 97 18.34 -19.57 -7.20
C THR A 97 19.55 -20.16 -7.92
N CYS A 98 19.96 -19.55 -9.03
CA CYS A 98 21.08 -20.04 -9.83
C CYS A 98 22.41 -20.13 -9.03
N ASP A 99 22.54 -19.30 -7.99
CA ASP A 99 23.77 -19.16 -7.21
C ASP A 99 23.70 -19.87 -5.84
N GLY A 100 22.61 -20.58 -5.55
CA GLY A 100 22.37 -21.21 -4.25
C GLY A 100 22.22 -20.24 -3.07
N CYS A 101 22.18 -18.93 -3.35
CA CYS A 101 22.04 -17.88 -2.36
C CYS A 101 20.55 -17.62 -2.03
N VAL A 102 20.25 -17.28 -0.78
CA VAL A 102 18.90 -16.88 -0.37
C VAL A 102 18.67 -15.43 -0.79
N PRO A 103 17.62 -15.11 -1.55
CA PRO A 103 17.35 -13.75 -1.97
C PRO A 103 16.77 -12.91 -0.83
N VAL A 104 16.97 -11.60 -0.88
CA VAL A 104 16.37 -10.63 0.04
C VAL A 104 15.13 -9.96 -0.56
N GLU A 105 15.13 -9.77 -1.88
CA GLU A 105 14.05 -9.16 -2.64
C GLU A 105 13.91 -9.84 -4.01
N TRP A 106 12.73 -9.75 -4.64
CA TRP A 106 12.45 -10.27 -5.97
C TRP A 106 11.50 -9.35 -6.74
N ARG A 107 11.41 -9.52 -8.06
CA ARG A 107 10.40 -8.88 -8.91
C ARG A 107 10.09 -9.71 -10.16
N PRO A 108 8.91 -9.54 -10.78
CA PRO A 108 8.59 -10.19 -12.04
C PRO A 108 9.64 -9.88 -13.13
N LEU A 109 9.88 -10.83 -14.03
CA LEU A 109 10.62 -10.55 -15.26
C LEU A 109 9.75 -9.70 -16.20
N PRO A 110 10.36 -8.85 -17.04
CA PRO A 110 9.61 -8.15 -18.09
C PRO A 110 8.90 -9.16 -18.98
N GLU A 111 7.64 -8.90 -19.33
CA GLU A 111 6.96 -9.63 -20.40
C GLU A 111 7.47 -9.09 -21.74
N ASP A 112 7.80 -9.98 -22.67
CA ASP A 112 8.21 -9.65 -24.05
C ASP A 112 7.01 -9.17 -24.90
#